data_AF-A0A7X6MZ63-F1
#
_entry.id   AF-A0A7X6MZ63-F1
#
_cell.length_a   1.000
_cell.length_b   1.000
_cell.length_c   1.000
_cell.angle_alpha   90.00
_cell.angle_beta   90.00
_cell.angle_gamma   90.00
#
_symmetry.space_group_name_H-M   'P 1'
#
loop_
_entity.id
_entity.type
_entity.pdbx_description
1 polymer ?
#
loop_
_entity_poly.entity_id
_entity_poly.type
_entity_poly.pdbx_seq_one_letter_code
_entity_poly.pdbx_strand_id
1 'polypeptide(L)'
;MDDLVIQHHDFKNAKNAIKLFSEQTLMDLDIRRVKNNKDVVEVFGDLFLGRGFNLDHLVTGDELNDLTSQIQMYFHDINNTQIKLIKEFGQVYSALEALDRDYIQAIIVSIKATEETSEGIQKTQEQIKKIVENQRRTLEELKKFKQKIDGYVHLDEIDQLWTYVEEQKRYLKEVDRIGTEQAQRLETALQDVDNISKRVSASEKDIQNLNENINKVNGIAHLEDVDNIWTTVKEHSDILTKMEKQNEVTAYSVKKNKEETNENIAEVVQVANAAIEKLTKKVKYAYWITGGALGLAVIVLILFLV
;
A
#
# COMPACT_ATOMS: atom_id res chain seq x y z
N MET A 1 -19.94 44.71 52.56
CA MET A 1 -20.10 43.95 53.81
C MET A 1 -19.36 44.75 54.84
N ASP A 2 -20.08 45.51 55.66
CA ASP A 2 -19.46 46.11 56.84
C ASP A 2 -19.20 44.98 57.82
N ASP A 3 -17.95 44.83 58.27
CA ASP A 3 -17.58 43.87 59.28
C ASP A 3 -18.38 44.15 60.56
N LEU A 4 -19.33 43.26 60.89
CA LEU A 4 -20.07 43.33 62.13
C LEU A 4 -19.09 42.95 63.26
N VAL A 5 -18.39 43.94 63.81
CA VAL A 5 -17.47 43.75 64.94
C VAL A 5 -18.31 43.44 66.17
N ILE A 6 -18.36 42.17 66.55
CA ILE A 6 -18.98 41.71 67.80
C ILE A 6 -18.15 42.29 68.94
N GLN A 7 -18.62 43.36 69.57
CA GLN A 7 -17.98 43.88 70.77
C GLN A 7 -18.31 42.96 71.94
N HIS A 8 -17.30 42.52 72.67
CA HIS A 8 -17.49 41.70 73.85
C HIS A 8 -18.15 42.55 74.94
N HIS A 9 -19.48 42.53 75.00
CA HIS A 9 -20.23 43.24 76.03
C HIS A 9 -20.05 42.53 77.36
N ASP A 10 -20.09 43.30 78.43
CA ASP A 10 -19.59 42.92 79.76
C ASP A 10 -20.60 42.05 80.53
N PHE A 11 -21.19 41.07 79.83
CA PHE A 11 -22.18 40.13 80.37
C PHE A 11 -21.65 39.39 81.61
N LYS A 12 -20.32 39.16 81.64
CA LYS A 12 -19.65 38.57 82.79
C LYS A 12 -19.66 39.50 84.00
N ASN A 13 -19.49 40.80 83.78
CA ASN A 13 -19.54 41.79 84.85
C ASN A 13 -20.97 41.99 85.38
N ALA A 14 -21.96 42.11 84.50
CA ALA A 14 -23.37 42.15 84.90
C ALA A 14 -23.78 40.89 85.69
N LYS A 15 -23.41 39.70 85.20
CA LYS A 15 -23.66 38.42 85.87
C LYS A 15 -23.02 38.35 87.27
N ASN A 16 -21.78 38.83 87.40
CA ASN A 16 -21.07 38.83 88.68
C ASN A 16 -21.69 39.81 89.68
N ALA A 17 -22.12 40.98 89.24
CA ALA A 17 -22.73 41.98 90.10
C ALA A 17 -24.09 41.50 90.65
N ILE A 18 -24.94 40.90 89.79
CA ILE A 18 -26.21 40.30 90.21
C ILE A 18 -25.97 39.17 91.22
N LYS A 19 -24.96 38.33 91.00
CA LYS A 19 -24.60 37.25 91.92
C LYS A 19 -24.19 37.80 93.29
N LEU A 20 -23.31 38.80 93.32
CA LEU A 20 -22.87 39.46 94.54
C LEU A 20 -24.04 40.13 95.28
N PHE A 21 -25.02 40.64 94.54
CA PHE A 21 -26.24 41.20 95.11
C PHE A 21 -27.17 40.11 95.68
N SER A 22 -27.39 39.01 94.97
CA SER A 22 -28.26 37.92 95.44
C SER A 22 -27.69 37.19 96.65
N GLU A 23 -26.38 37.25 96.85
CA GLU A 23 -25.68 36.69 98.01
C GLU A 23 -25.64 37.64 99.22
N GLN A 24 -26.11 38.90 99.09
CA GLN A 24 -26.25 39.80 100.24
C GLN A 24 -27.34 39.28 101.19
N THR A 25 -27.00 39.17 102.48
CA THR A 25 -27.90 38.69 103.53
C THR A 25 -29.16 39.54 103.58
N LEU A 26 -30.32 38.89 103.68
CA LEU A 26 -31.60 39.57 103.88
C LEU A 26 -31.53 40.41 105.15
N MET A 27 -31.96 41.66 105.06
CA MET A 27 -32.02 42.57 106.21
C MET A 27 -33.03 41.99 107.21
N ASP A 28 -32.54 41.49 108.35
CA ASP A 28 -33.39 41.00 109.43
C ASP A 28 -33.88 42.20 110.25
N LEU A 29 -35.19 42.45 110.21
CA LEU A 29 -35.81 43.56 110.92
C LEU A 29 -36.16 43.13 112.34
N ASP A 30 -35.18 43.17 113.23
CA ASP A 30 -35.41 43.03 114.68
C ASP A 30 -35.46 44.42 115.35
N ILE A 31 -36.66 44.99 115.42
CA ILE A 31 -36.89 46.28 116.09
C ILE A 31 -37.09 46.01 117.59
N ARG A 32 -36.19 46.57 118.41
CA ARG A 32 -36.37 46.51 119.86
C ARG A 32 -37.56 47.36 120.27
N ARG A 33 -38.55 46.72 120.89
CA ARG A 33 -39.74 47.39 121.43
C ARG A 33 -39.37 48.16 122.70
N VAL A 34 -40.04 49.29 122.91
CA VAL A 34 -40.00 50.00 124.20
C VAL A 34 -40.44 49.09 125.34
N LYS A 35 -39.93 49.31 126.55
CA LYS A 35 -40.22 48.44 127.70
C LYS A 35 -41.72 48.48 128.04
N ASN A 36 -42.28 47.31 128.32
CA ASN A 36 -43.71 47.17 128.62
C ASN A 36 -43.99 46.96 130.12
N ASN A 37 -42.95 46.70 130.92
CA ASN A 37 -43.04 46.47 132.35
C ASN A 37 -41.98 47.28 133.08
N LYS A 38 -42.31 47.76 134.27
CA LYS A 38 -41.37 48.50 135.10
C LYS A 38 -40.28 47.58 135.63
N ASP A 39 -39.04 48.06 135.61
CA ASP A 39 -37.94 47.40 136.31
C ASP A 39 -38.16 47.51 137.83
N VAL A 40 -37.60 46.55 138.59
CA VAL A 40 -37.78 46.47 140.06
C VAL A 40 -37.45 47.80 140.74
N VAL A 41 -36.45 48.52 140.23
CA VAL A 41 -36.03 49.84 140.71
C VAL A 41 -37.09 50.92 140.48
N GLU A 42 -37.80 50.90 139.35
CA GLU A 42 -38.90 51.83 139.05
C GLU A 42 -40.13 51.58 139.93
N VAL A 43 -40.47 50.31 140.16
CA VAL A 43 -41.60 49.94 141.04
C VAL A 43 -41.34 50.40 142.48
N PHE A 44 -40.11 50.24 142.98
CA PHE A 44 -39.73 50.75 144.30
C PHE A 44 -39.71 52.29 144.35
N GLY A 45 -39.27 52.96 143.28
CA GLY A 45 -39.29 54.42 143.18
C GLY A 45 -40.71 55.01 143.22
N ASP A 46 -41.64 54.43 142.46
CA ASP A 46 -43.03 54.88 142.42
C ASP A 46 -43.79 54.64 143.74
N LEU A 47 -43.44 53.57 144.45
CA LEU A 47 -43.96 53.27 145.78
C LEU A 47 -43.48 54.30 146.82
N PHE A 48 -42.21 54.73 146.74
CA PHE A 48 -41.64 55.73 147.64
C PHE A 48 -42.16 57.14 147.37
N LEU A 49 -42.51 57.45 146.12
CA LEU A 49 -43.02 58.76 145.69
C LEU A 49 -44.55 58.88 145.73
N GLY A 50 -45.26 57.88 146.29
CA GLY A 50 -46.69 57.93 146.55
C GLY A 50 -47.60 57.77 145.32
N ARG A 51 -47.09 57.21 144.21
CA ARG A 51 -47.80 57.11 142.92
C ARG A 51 -48.62 55.83 142.71
N GLY A 52 -48.69 54.96 143.71
CA GLY A 52 -49.52 53.74 143.72
C GLY A 52 -48.87 52.52 143.03
N PHE A 53 -49.47 51.33 143.20
CA PHE A 53 -49.02 50.06 142.61
C PHE A 53 -49.46 49.92 141.14
N ASN A 54 -48.98 50.80 140.27
CA ASN A 54 -49.19 50.64 138.82
C ASN A 54 -47.94 50.01 138.18
N LEU A 55 -48.12 48.85 137.54
CA LEU A 55 -47.05 48.03 136.95
C LEU A 55 -46.67 48.44 135.52
N ASP A 56 -47.42 49.36 134.90
CA ASP A 56 -47.18 49.83 133.53
C ASP A 56 -46.05 50.86 133.48
N HIS A 57 -45.06 50.64 132.61
CA HIS A 57 -43.91 51.52 132.40
C HIS A 57 -44.29 52.78 131.58
N LEU A 58 -43.80 53.96 131.99
CA LEU A 58 -43.95 55.19 131.20
C LEU A 58 -42.78 55.29 130.22
N VAL A 59 -43.07 55.10 128.93
CA VAL A 59 -42.09 55.24 127.85
C VAL A 59 -41.36 56.57 127.96
N THR A 60 -40.03 56.50 128.06
CA THR A 60 -39.17 57.68 128.18
C THR A 60 -38.82 58.28 126.81
N GLY A 61 -38.44 59.57 126.79
CA GLY A 61 -37.98 60.22 125.57
C GLY A 61 -36.76 59.55 124.95
N ASP A 62 -35.89 58.95 125.78
CA ASP A 62 -34.71 58.21 125.33
C ASP A 62 -35.09 56.89 124.64
N GLU A 63 -36.08 56.15 125.16
CA GLU A 63 -36.58 54.93 124.52
C GLU A 63 -37.29 55.21 123.18
N LEU A 64 -38.05 56.31 123.10
CA LEU A 64 -38.67 56.73 121.84
C LEU A 64 -37.61 57.18 120.82
N ASN A 65 -36.57 57.88 121.25
CA ASN A 65 -35.46 58.26 120.41
C ASN A 65 -34.68 57.04 119.91
N ASP A 66 -34.42 56.05 120.78
CA ASP A 66 -33.76 54.80 120.39
C ASP A 66 -34.58 54.02 119.35
N LEU A 67 -35.89 53.88 119.56
CA LEU A 67 -36.80 53.28 118.57
C LEU A 67 -36.81 54.06 117.25
N THR A 68 -36.82 55.39 117.30
CA THR A 68 -36.82 56.26 116.12
C THR A 68 -35.50 56.15 115.35
N SER A 69 -34.36 56.09 116.05
CA SER A 69 -33.04 55.88 115.44
C SER A 69 -32.93 54.50 114.78
N GLN A 70 -33.47 53.45 115.41
CA GLN A 70 -33.57 52.13 114.78
C GLN A 70 -34.37 52.19 113.48
N ILE A 71 -35.55 52.82 113.49
CA ILE A 71 -36.40 52.99 112.29
C ILE A 71 -35.68 53.80 111.19
N GLN A 72 -34.99 54.88 111.55
CA GLN A 72 -34.23 55.69 110.59
C GLN A 72 -33.08 54.90 109.96
N MET A 73 -32.36 54.11 110.76
CA MET A 73 -31.33 53.20 110.27
C MET A 73 -31.91 52.20 109.27
N TYR A 74 -33.06 51.59 109.59
CA TYR A 74 -33.74 50.69 108.65
C TYR A 74 -34.19 51.40 107.36
N PHE A 75 -34.72 52.62 107.43
CA PHE A 75 -35.06 53.37 106.22
C PHE A 75 -33.84 53.70 105.36
N HIS A 76 -32.71 54.02 105.98
CA HIS A 76 -31.45 54.23 105.27
C HIS A 76 -30.97 52.96 104.59
N ASP A 77 -31.01 51.82 105.28
CA ASP A 77 -30.61 50.52 104.74
C ASP A 77 -31.55 50.05 103.60
N ILE A 78 -32.86 50.29 103.75
CA ILE A 78 -33.85 50.05 102.68
C ILE A 78 -33.54 50.92 101.47
N ASN A 79 -33.26 52.21 101.64
CA ASN A 79 -32.95 53.10 100.54
C ASN A 79 -31.67 52.67 99.80
N ASN A 80 -30.62 52.35 100.56
CA ASN A 80 -29.36 51.83 100.00
C ASN A 80 -29.59 50.52 99.22
N THR A 81 -30.43 49.63 99.76
CA THR A 81 -30.80 48.38 99.09
C THR A 81 -31.58 48.65 97.80
N GLN A 82 -32.52 49.59 97.80
CA GLN A 82 -33.25 49.99 96.59
C GLN A 82 -32.34 50.60 95.52
N ILE A 83 -31.39 51.46 95.90
CA ILE A 83 -30.41 52.02 94.96
C ILE A 83 -29.56 50.90 94.34
N LYS A 84 -29.11 49.94 95.15
CA LYS A 84 -28.38 48.76 94.65
C LYS A 84 -29.25 47.95 93.69
N LEU A 85 -30.49 47.65 94.06
CA LEU A 85 -31.45 46.94 93.20
C LEU A 85 -31.59 47.61 91.83
N ILE A 86 -31.81 48.93 91.80
CA ILE A 86 -31.94 49.68 90.55
C ILE A 86 -30.67 49.57 89.69
N LYS A 87 -29.48 49.67 90.29
CA LYS A 87 -28.21 49.53 89.57
C LYS A 87 -28.04 48.13 88.99
N GLU A 88 -28.30 47.09 89.77
CA GLU A 88 -28.17 45.70 89.33
C GLU A 88 -29.19 45.36 88.23
N PHE A 89 -30.45 45.79 88.36
CA PHE A 89 -31.45 45.65 87.30
C PHE A 89 -31.07 46.44 86.04
N GLY A 90 -30.45 47.61 86.17
CA GLY A 90 -29.87 48.35 85.05
C GLY A 90 -28.80 47.54 84.31
N GLN A 91 -27.93 46.83 85.05
CA GLN A 91 -26.93 45.95 84.45
C GLN A 91 -27.54 44.72 83.75
N VAL A 92 -28.60 44.13 84.32
CA VAL A 92 -29.39 43.07 83.65
C VAL A 92 -29.95 43.58 82.33
N TYR A 93 -30.57 44.75 82.35
CA TYR A 93 -31.19 45.34 81.16
C TYR A 93 -30.14 45.60 80.06
N SER A 94 -29.02 46.23 80.39
CA SER A 94 -27.95 46.48 79.42
C SER A 94 -27.34 45.18 78.86
N ALA A 95 -27.24 44.13 79.67
CA ALA A 95 -26.77 42.82 79.22
C ALA A 95 -27.76 42.16 78.24
N LEU A 96 -29.07 42.28 78.49
CA LEU A 96 -30.12 41.79 77.58
C LEU A 96 -30.18 42.59 76.28
N GLU A 97 -30.04 43.92 76.34
CA GLU A 97 -30.02 44.78 75.16
C GLU A 97 -28.81 44.52 74.27
N ALA A 98 -27.64 44.23 74.87
CA ALA A 98 -26.45 43.80 74.14
C ALA A 98 -26.62 42.44 73.45
N LEU A 99 -27.29 41.48 74.12
CA LEU A 99 -27.62 40.18 73.54
C LEU A 99 -28.52 40.34 72.32
N ASP A 100 -29.54 41.18 72.42
CA ASP A 100 -30.48 41.46 71.33
C ASP A 100 -29.81 42.18 70.15
N ARG A 101 -29.01 43.22 70.43
CA ARG A 101 -28.40 44.04 69.39
C ARG A 101 -27.33 43.31 68.60
N ASP A 102 -26.34 42.72 69.27
CA ASP A 102 -25.12 42.26 68.57
C ASP A 102 -25.19 40.76 68.27
N TYR A 103 -25.59 39.94 69.25
CA TYR A 103 -25.55 38.49 69.12
C TYR A 103 -26.71 37.95 68.27
N ILE A 104 -27.94 38.39 68.51
CA ILE A 104 -29.08 37.97 67.68
C ILE A 104 -28.91 38.46 66.24
N GLN A 105 -28.42 39.69 66.04
CA GLN A 105 -28.13 40.21 64.70
C GLN A 105 -27.04 39.39 63.98
N ALA A 106 -25.95 39.03 64.66
CA ALA A 106 -24.91 38.17 64.10
C ALA A 106 -25.45 36.77 63.72
N ILE A 107 -26.31 36.19 64.55
CA ILE A 107 -27.00 34.93 64.26
C ILE A 107 -27.86 35.07 62.99
N ILE A 108 -28.67 36.13 62.89
CA ILE A 108 -29.51 36.37 61.70
C ILE A 108 -28.66 36.51 60.44
N VAL A 109 -27.56 37.27 60.48
CA VAL A 109 -26.64 37.40 59.34
C VAL A 109 -26.05 36.05 58.94
N SER A 110 -25.64 35.23 59.91
CA SER A 110 -25.10 33.89 59.64
C SER A 110 -26.14 32.93 59.05
N ILE A 111 -27.39 32.97 59.53
CA ILE A 111 -28.50 32.18 59.01
C ILE A 111 -28.80 32.60 57.57
N LYS A 112 -28.85 33.91 57.29
CA LYS A 112 -29.07 34.43 55.94
C LYS A 112 -27.95 34.01 54.98
N ALA A 113 -26.68 34.10 55.39
CA ALA A 113 -25.56 33.62 54.58
C ALA A 113 -25.64 32.10 54.33
N THR A 114 -26.10 31.33 55.31
CA THR A 114 -26.32 29.88 55.20
C THR A 114 -27.48 29.57 54.24
N GLU A 115 -28.56 30.36 54.27
CA GLU A 115 -29.70 30.25 53.36
C GLU A 115 -29.26 30.54 51.91
N GLU A 116 -28.55 31.64 51.66
CA GLU A 116 -28.00 31.99 50.35
C GLU A 116 -27.06 30.87 49.82
N THR A 117 -26.25 30.29 50.71
CA THR A 117 -25.38 29.14 50.37
C THR A 117 -26.20 27.90 50.01
N SER A 118 -27.27 27.60 50.77
CA SER A 118 -28.19 26.48 50.52
C SER A 118 -28.89 26.61 49.17
N GLU A 119 -29.39 27.81 48.82
CA GLU A 119 -29.96 28.08 47.50
C GLU A 119 -28.93 27.87 46.37
N GLY A 120 -27.68 28.31 46.58
CA GLY A 120 -26.58 28.08 45.65
C GLY A 120 -26.30 26.58 45.43
N ILE A 121 -26.35 25.79 46.51
CA ILE A 121 -26.21 24.33 46.46
C ILE A 121 -27.36 23.70 45.67
N GLN A 122 -28.62 24.12 45.91
CA GLN A 122 -29.77 23.59 45.16
C GLN A 122 -29.64 23.86 43.66
N LYS A 123 -29.31 25.10 43.27
CA LYS A 123 -29.08 25.46 41.85
C LYS A 123 -27.97 24.61 41.23
N THR A 124 -26.88 24.38 41.98
CA THR A 124 -25.77 23.53 41.53
C THR A 124 -26.23 22.07 41.36
N GLN A 125 -27.02 21.54 42.29
CA GLN A 125 -27.55 20.17 42.22
C GLN A 125 -28.48 19.97 41.01
N GLU A 126 -29.30 20.97 40.68
CA GLU A 126 -30.12 20.95 39.46
C GLU A 126 -29.28 20.94 38.19
N GLN A 127 -28.21 21.73 38.14
CA GLN A 127 -27.27 21.74 37.02
C GLN A 127 -26.56 20.38 36.88
N ILE A 128 -26.09 19.79 37.98
CA ILE A 128 -25.49 18.45 37.99
C ILE A 128 -26.49 17.42 37.45
N LYS A 129 -27.75 17.47 37.88
CA LYS A 129 -28.79 16.56 37.37
C LYS A 129 -29.00 16.69 35.86
N LYS A 130 -28.99 17.91 35.32
CA LYS A 130 -29.07 18.16 33.86
C LYS A 130 -27.85 17.60 33.14
N ILE A 131 -26.64 17.79 33.68
CA ILE A 131 -25.40 17.26 33.12
C ILE A 131 -25.43 15.73 33.08
N VAL A 132 -25.81 15.09 34.18
CA VAL A 132 -25.88 13.62 34.27
C VAL A 132 -26.89 13.05 33.28
N GLU A 133 -28.07 13.66 33.14
CA GLU A 133 -29.07 13.21 32.16
C GLU A 133 -28.57 13.39 30.72
N ASN A 134 -27.88 14.49 30.41
CA ASN A 134 -27.27 14.69 29.10
C ASN A 134 -26.17 13.64 28.83
N GLN A 135 -25.29 13.39 29.78
CA GLN A 135 -24.26 12.35 29.67
C GLN A 135 -24.88 10.96 29.45
N ARG A 136 -25.96 10.64 30.16
CA ARG A 136 -26.71 9.38 29.97
C ARG A 136 -27.25 9.26 28.54
N ARG A 137 -27.82 10.33 27.99
CA ARG A 137 -28.32 10.35 26.60
C ARG A 137 -27.19 10.15 25.59
N THR A 138 -26.08 10.85 25.73
CA THR A 138 -24.90 10.68 24.87
C THR A 138 -24.38 9.25 24.91
N LEU A 139 -24.30 8.62 26.09
CA LEU A 139 -23.87 7.23 26.22
C LEU A 139 -24.82 6.25 25.51
N GLU A 140 -26.13 6.47 25.59
CA GLU A 140 -27.11 5.65 24.86
C GLU A 140 -26.98 5.80 23.33
N GLU A 141 -26.71 7.01 22.84
CA GLU A 141 -26.44 7.24 21.41
C GLU A 141 -25.14 6.58 20.96
N LEU A 142 -24.05 6.71 21.74
CA LEU A 142 -22.78 6.06 21.45
C LEU A 142 -22.90 4.53 21.46
N LYS A 143 -23.71 3.97 22.37
CA LYS A 143 -24.00 2.53 22.42
C LYS A 143 -24.71 2.07 21.14
N LYS A 144 -25.74 2.80 20.70
CA LYS A 144 -26.44 2.51 19.43
C LYS A 144 -25.49 2.61 18.23
N PHE A 145 -24.64 3.64 18.21
CA PHE A 145 -23.63 3.81 17.17
C PHE A 145 -22.66 2.63 17.14
N LYS A 146 -22.14 2.21 18.31
CA LYS A 146 -21.29 1.03 18.43
C LYS A 146 -21.99 -0.23 17.92
N GLN A 147 -23.25 -0.47 18.32
CA GLN A 147 -24.02 -1.62 17.83
C GLN A 147 -24.18 -1.61 16.30
N LYS A 148 -24.35 -0.43 15.70
CA LYS A 148 -24.41 -0.29 14.24
C LYS A 148 -23.07 -0.64 13.58
N ILE A 149 -21.96 -0.19 14.17
CA ILE A 149 -20.60 -0.53 13.70
C ILE A 149 -20.34 -2.03 13.85
N ASP A 150 -20.60 -2.60 15.03
CA ASP A 150 -20.42 -4.03 15.30
C ASP A 150 -21.33 -4.91 14.41
N GLY A 151 -22.45 -4.37 13.91
CA GLY A 151 -23.34 -5.04 12.95
C GLY A 151 -22.79 -5.13 11.52
N TYR A 152 -21.73 -4.38 11.19
CA TYR A 152 -21.05 -4.51 9.90
C TYR A 152 -20.02 -5.65 9.96
N VAL A 153 -20.51 -6.87 9.69
CA VAL A 153 -19.73 -8.13 9.71
C VAL A 153 -18.47 -8.07 8.83
N HIS A 154 -18.50 -7.27 7.77
CA HIS A 154 -17.44 -7.21 6.75
C HIS A 154 -16.50 -6.00 6.90
N LEU A 155 -16.51 -5.28 8.03
CA LEU A 155 -15.58 -4.16 8.24
C LEU A 155 -14.11 -4.63 8.16
N ASP A 156 -13.81 -5.80 8.71
CA ASP A 156 -12.46 -6.39 8.69
C ASP A 156 -12.07 -6.90 7.28
N GLU A 157 -13.04 -7.09 6.39
CA GLU A 157 -12.79 -7.51 5.01
C GLU A 157 -12.35 -6.35 4.11
N ILE A 158 -12.48 -5.09 4.56
CA ILE A 158 -12.06 -3.92 3.79
C ILE A 158 -10.55 -3.99 3.48
N ASP A 159 -9.73 -4.39 4.45
CA ASP A 159 -8.28 -4.52 4.26
C ASP A 159 -7.94 -5.66 3.28
N GLN A 160 -8.72 -6.74 3.31
CA GLN A 160 -8.57 -7.85 2.36
C GLN A 160 -8.96 -7.41 0.95
N LEU A 161 -10.07 -6.69 0.79
CA LEU A 161 -10.49 -6.11 -0.48
C LEU A 161 -9.44 -5.14 -1.03
N TRP A 162 -8.83 -4.32 -0.17
CA TRP A 162 -7.75 -3.42 -0.58
C TRP A 162 -6.54 -4.18 -1.13
N THR A 163 -6.15 -5.26 -0.44
CA THR A 163 -5.05 -6.12 -0.87
C THR A 163 -5.38 -6.80 -2.21
N TYR A 164 -6.59 -7.34 -2.35
CA TYR A 164 -7.06 -7.94 -3.60
C TYR A 164 -7.04 -6.93 -4.76
N VAL A 165 -7.49 -5.69 -4.54
CA VAL A 165 -7.46 -4.64 -5.57
C VAL A 165 -6.03 -4.32 -6.01
N GLU A 166 -5.07 -4.23 -5.08
CA GLU A 166 -3.66 -4.00 -5.43
C GLU A 166 -3.04 -5.19 -6.17
N GLU A 167 -3.43 -6.43 -5.85
CA GLU A 167 -3.03 -7.61 -6.62
C GLU A 167 -3.63 -7.60 -8.03
N GLN A 168 -4.93 -7.31 -8.17
CA GLN A 168 -5.60 -7.20 -9.47
C GLN A 168 -4.94 -6.14 -10.35
N LYS A 169 -4.52 -5.02 -9.77
CA LYS A 169 -3.76 -3.98 -10.48
C LYS A 169 -2.41 -4.47 -11.01
N ARG A 170 -1.74 -5.40 -10.31
CA ARG A 170 -0.51 -6.05 -10.82
C ARG A 170 -0.83 -6.99 -11.98
N TYR A 171 -1.88 -7.78 -11.87
CA TYR A 171 -2.32 -8.65 -12.97
C TYR A 171 -2.70 -7.85 -14.22
N LEU A 172 -3.40 -6.73 -14.07
CA LEU A 172 -3.74 -5.86 -15.20
C LEU A 172 -2.50 -5.30 -15.91
N LYS A 173 -1.46 -4.91 -15.18
CA LYS A 173 -0.18 -4.49 -15.78
C LYS A 173 0.48 -5.62 -16.58
N GLU A 174 0.41 -6.85 -16.09
CA GLU A 174 0.97 -7.99 -16.79
C GLU A 174 0.18 -8.34 -18.06
N VAL A 175 -1.15 -8.23 -18.01
CA VAL A 175 -2.01 -8.40 -19.19
C VAL A 175 -1.69 -7.35 -20.25
N ASP A 176 -1.49 -6.09 -19.86
CA ASP A 176 -1.12 -5.00 -20.78
C ASP A 176 0.26 -5.24 -21.43
N ARG A 177 1.23 -5.72 -20.64
CA ARG A 177 2.56 -6.13 -21.12
C ARG A 177 2.44 -7.25 -22.16
N ILE A 178 1.70 -8.31 -21.85
CA ILE A 178 1.46 -9.43 -22.77
C ILE A 178 0.75 -8.95 -24.04
N GLY A 179 -0.26 -8.09 -23.91
CA GLY A 179 -0.97 -7.51 -25.05
C GLY A 179 -0.02 -6.78 -26.01
N THR A 180 0.90 -5.98 -25.46
CA THR A 180 1.94 -5.28 -26.24
C THR A 180 2.89 -6.26 -26.95
N GLU A 181 3.37 -7.29 -26.25
CA GLU A 181 4.25 -8.31 -26.85
C GLU A 181 3.56 -9.08 -27.98
N GLN A 182 2.28 -9.43 -27.80
CA GLN A 182 1.51 -10.13 -28.82
C GLN A 182 1.25 -9.25 -30.05
N ALA A 183 0.99 -7.95 -29.84
CA ALA A 183 0.86 -7.00 -30.95
C ALA A 183 2.14 -6.94 -31.80
N GLN A 184 3.31 -6.88 -31.16
CA GLN A 184 4.60 -6.87 -31.86
C GLN A 184 4.89 -8.18 -32.61
N ARG A 185 4.55 -9.33 -31.99
CA ARG A 185 4.68 -10.64 -32.66
C ARG A 185 3.76 -10.74 -33.88
N LEU A 186 2.54 -10.21 -33.79
CA LEU A 186 1.60 -10.19 -34.90
C LEU A 186 2.12 -9.33 -36.06
N GLU A 187 2.70 -8.16 -35.76
CA GLU A 187 3.30 -7.29 -36.79
C GLU A 187 4.46 -7.99 -37.52
N THR A 188 5.32 -8.69 -36.78
CA THR A 188 6.42 -9.48 -37.37
C THR A 188 5.88 -10.59 -38.28
N ALA A 189 4.86 -11.33 -37.83
CA ALA A 189 4.25 -12.39 -38.62
C ALA A 189 3.56 -11.86 -39.89
N LEU A 190 2.93 -10.70 -39.83
CA LEU A 190 2.34 -10.04 -41.01
C LEU A 190 3.42 -9.68 -42.04
N GLN A 191 4.58 -9.20 -41.59
CA GLN A 191 5.70 -8.89 -42.47
C GLN A 191 6.29 -10.16 -43.11
N ASP A 192 6.37 -11.26 -42.38
CA ASP A 192 6.79 -12.56 -42.92
C ASP A 192 5.82 -13.07 -43.98
N VAL A 193 4.50 -12.93 -43.74
CA VAL A 193 3.47 -13.29 -44.73
C VAL A 193 3.59 -12.46 -46.01
N ASP A 194 3.81 -11.14 -45.89
CA ASP A 194 4.04 -10.27 -47.05
C ASP A 194 5.29 -10.71 -47.86
N ASN A 195 6.39 -11.03 -47.16
CA ASN A 195 7.60 -11.54 -47.78
C ASN A 195 7.38 -12.88 -48.49
N ILE A 196 6.63 -13.81 -47.88
CA ILE A 196 6.26 -15.09 -48.50
C ILE A 196 5.40 -14.82 -49.74
N SER A 197 4.41 -13.93 -49.66
CA SER A 197 3.56 -13.57 -50.79
C SER A 197 4.38 -13.09 -51.98
N LYS A 198 5.34 -12.19 -51.76
CA LYS A 198 6.26 -11.70 -52.81
C LYS A 198 7.06 -12.83 -53.46
N ARG A 199 7.58 -13.77 -52.66
CA ARG A 199 8.33 -14.93 -53.16
C ARG A 199 7.45 -15.89 -53.95
N VAL A 200 6.21 -16.11 -53.52
CA VAL A 200 5.24 -16.95 -54.24
C VAL A 200 4.92 -16.34 -55.60
N SER A 201 4.65 -15.03 -55.68
CA SER A 201 4.42 -14.34 -56.96
C SER A 201 5.61 -14.42 -57.91
N ALA A 202 6.84 -14.32 -57.38
CA ALA A 202 8.05 -14.51 -58.19
C ALA A 202 8.15 -15.95 -58.72
N SER A 203 7.91 -16.94 -57.86
CA SER A 203 7.90 -18.35 -58.26
C SER A 203 6.83 -18.67 -59.28
N GLU A 204 5.65 -18.05 -59.18
CA GLU A 204 4.57 -18.21 -60.17
C GLU A 204 5.02 -17.74 -61.56
N LYS A 205 5.71 -16.59 -61.62
CA LYS A 205 6.29 -16.08 -62.87
C LYS A 205 7.35 -17.02 -63.44
N ASP A 206 8.21 -17.57 -62.58
CA ASP A 206 9.25 -18.52 -63.02
C ASP A 206 8.63 -19.82 -63.58
N ILE A 207 7.57 -20.32 -62.95
CA ILE A 207 6.82 -21.49 -63.45
C ILE A 207 6.18 -21.18 -64.82
N GLN A 208 5.59 -20.00 -65.00
CA GLN A 208 5.04 -19.58 -66.29
C GLN A 208 6.13 -19.56 -67.37
N ASN A 209 7.30 -18.98 -67.08
CA ASN A 209 8.44 -18.96 -68.01
C ASN A 209 8.92 -20.38 -68.36
N LEU A 210 9.01 -21.28 -67.37
CA LEU A 210 9.38 -22.68 -67.59
C LEU A 210 8.35 -23.38 -68.48
N ASN A 211 7.06 -23.17 -68.24
CA ASN A 211 5.99 -23.75 -69.05
C ASN A 211 6.04 -23.26 -70.50
N GLU A 212 6.30 -21.97 -70.72
CA GLU A 212 6.54 -21.43 -72.06
C GLU A 212 7.74 -22.09 -72.74
N ASN A 213 8.84 -22.28 -72.01
CA ASN A 213 10.04 -22.95 -72.54
C ASN A 213 9.79 -24.42 -72.87
N ILE A 214 9.06 -25.16 -72.03
CA ILE A 214 8.65 -26.55 -72.31
C ILE A 214 7.80 -26.58 -73.58
N ASN A 215 6.83 -25.68 -73.73
CA ASN A 215 6.02 -25.59 -74.94
C ASN A 215 6.85 -25.29 -76.19
N LYS A 216 7.87 -24.42 -76.09
CA LYS A 216 8.81 -24.17 -77.19
C LYS A 216 9.61 -25.42 -77.56
N VAL A 217 10.15 -26.14 -76.57
CA VAL A 217 10.92 -27.38 -76.80
C VAL A 217 10.04 -28.45 -77.45
N ASN A 218 8.84 -28.67 -76.93
CA ASN A 218 7.88 -29.62 -77.49
C ASN A 218 7.41 -29.23 -78.91
N GLY A 219 7.48 -27.94 -79.25
CA GLY A 219 7.16 -27.43 -80.59
C GLY A 219 8.30 -27.57 -81.62
N ILE A 220 9.50 -27.99 -81.22
CA ILE A 220 10.61 -28.22 -82.16
C ILE A 220 10.28 -29.45 -83.00
N ALA A 221 9.98 -29.22 -84.28
CA ALA A 221 9.80 -30.30 -85.25
C ALA A 221 11.09 -31.13 -85.35
N HIS A 222 10.94 -32.45 -85.51
CA HIS A 222 12.03 -33.41 -85.71
C HIS A 222 12.94 -33.64 -84.48
N LEU A 223 12.52 -33.27 -83.26
CA LEU A 223 13.28 -33.58 -82.04
C LEU A 223 13.44 -35.11 -81.84
N GLU A 224 12.39 -35.89 -82.13
CA GLU A 224 12.41 -37.35 -82.11
C GLU A 224 13.28 -37.96 -83.23
N ASP A 225 13.52 -37.21 -84.30
CA ASP A 225 14.32 -37.69 -85.42
C ASP A 225 15.82 -37.70 -85.10
N VAL A 226 16.27 -37.02 -84.04
CA VAL A 226 17.68 -36.99 -83.64
C VAL A 226 18.19 -38.40 -83.32
N ASP A 227 17.42 -39.19 -82.56
CA ASP A 227 17.78 -40.56 -82.22
C ASP A 227 17.81 -41.46 -83.47
N ASN A 228 16.85 -41.26 -84.37
CA ASN A 228 16.78 -41.96 -85.66
C ASN A 228 17.99 -41.63 -86.56
N ILE A 229 18.36 -40.35 -86.67
CA ILE A 229 19.54 -39.89 -87.42
C ILE A 229 20.82 -40.45 -86.81
N TRP A 230 20.96 -40.39 -85.49
CA TRP A 230 22.15 -40.93 -84.79
C TRP A 230 22.33 -42.42 -85.08
N THR A 231 21.25 -43.19 -85.02
CA THR A 231 21.24 -44.63 -85.33
C THR A 231 21.65 -44.88 -86.78
N THR A 232 21.05 -44.14 -87.73
CA THR A 232 21.37 -44.24 -89.16
C THR A 232 22.83 -43.88 -89.45
N VAL A 233 23.35 -42.81 -88.84
CA VAL A 233 24.75 -42.38 -89.01
C VAL A 233 25.72 -43.43 -88.46
N LYS A 234 25.40 -44.06 -87.32
CA LYS A 234 26.21 -45.15 -86.77
C LYS A 234 26.25 -46.34 -87.72
N GLU A 235 25.10 -46.76 -88.26
CA GLU A 235 25.01 -47.84 -89.24
C GLU A 235 25.83 -47.53 -90.50
N HIS A 236 25.70 -46.31 -91.04
CA HIS A 236 26.50 -45.86 -92.18
C HIS A 236 28.00 -45.86 -91.88
N SER A 237 28.41 -45.45 -90.67
CA SER A 237 29.81 -45.50 -90.25
C SER A 237 30.35 -46.93 -90.23
N ASP A 238 29.59 -47.88 -89.68
CA ASP A 238 29.97 -49.30 -89.66
C ASP A 238 30.10 -49.86 -91.09
N ILE A 239 29.20 -49.47 -91.99
CA ILE A 239 29.27 -49.83 -93.42
C ILE A 239 30.54 -49.24 -94.06
N LEU A 240 30.87 -47.97 -93.79
CA LEU A 240 32.04 -47.30 -94.36
C LEU A 240 33.35 -47.98 -93.91
N THR A 241 33.49 -48.29 -92.61
CA THR A 241 34.66 -49.03 -92.10
C THR A 241 34.78 -50.41 -92.76
N LYS A 242 33.65 -51.07 -93.04
CA LYS A 242 33.65 -52.33 -93.78
C LYS A 242 34.10 -52.13 -95.24
N MET A 243 33.64 -51.06 -95.90
CA MET A 243 34.07 -50.71 -97.26
C MET A 243 35.56 -50.37 -97.32
N GLU A 244 36.10 -49.63 -96.34
CA GLU A 244 37.54 -49.31 -96.26
C GLU A 244 38.39 -50.59 -96.21
N LYS A 245 38.03 -51.54 -95.34
CA LYS A 245 38.69 -52.85 -95.27
C LYS A 245 38.61 -53.60 -96.60
N GLN A 246 37.46 -53.59 -97.26
CA GLN A 246 37.30 -54.19 -98.59
C GLN A 246 38.17 -53.49 -99.64
N ASN A 247 38.30 -52.16 -99.57
CA ASN A 247 39.12 -51.39 -100.49
C ASN A 247 40.62 -51.65 -100.28
N GLU A 248 41.08 -51.79 -99.03
CA GLU A 248 42.45 -52.24 -98.72
C GLU A 248 42.75 -53.63 -99.30
N VAL A 249 41.82 -54.58 -99.13
CA VAL A 249 41.92 -55.92 -99.73
C VAL A 249 41.97 -55.83 -101.25
N THR A 250 41.12 -54.99 -101.85
CA THR A 250 41.08 -54.77 -103.30
C THR A 250 42.40 -54.16 -103.78
N ALA A 251 42.92 -53.12 -103.13
CA ALA A 251 44.19 -52.48 -103.46
C ALA A 251 45.37 -53.46 -103.37
N TYR A 252 45.40 -54.30 -102.33
CA TYR A 252 46.39 -55.38 -102.20
C TYR A 252 46.29 -56.37 -103.38
N SER A 253 45.07 -56.81 -103.72
CA SER A 253 44.87 -57.73 -104.85
C SER A 253 45.26 -57.12 -106.20
N VAL A 254 44.95 -55.84 -106.45
CA VAL A 254 45.33 -55.13 -107.67
C VAL A 254 46.85 -54.97 -107.76
N LYS A 255 47.51 -54.64 -106.64
CA LYS A 255 48.97 -54.55 -106.59
C LYS A 255 49.61 -55.91 -106.89
N LYS A 256 49.12 -56.98 -106.27
CA LYS A 256 49.57 -58.36 -106.53
C LYS A 256 49.38 -58.74 -108.00
N ASN A 257 48.20 -58.50 -108.56
CA ASN A 257 47.93 -58.77 -109.97
C ASN A 257 48.84 -57.96 -110.91
N LYS A 258 49.16 -56.70 -110.57
CA LYS A 258 50.12 -55.87 -111.32
C LYS A 258 51.53 -56.45 -111.27
N GLU A 259 51.98 -56.92 -110.10
CA GLU A 259 53.27 -57.59 -109.93
C GLU A 259 53.33 -58.89 -110.74
N GLU A 260 52.31 -59.75 -110.64
CA GLU A 260 52.19 -61.00 -111.41
C GLU A 260 52.11 -60.75 -112.92
N THR A 261 51.36 -59.74 -113.36
CA THR A 261 51.30 -59.35 -114.78
C THR A 261 52.66 -58.84 -115.27
N ASN A 262 53.38 -58.06 -114.48
CA ASN A 262 54.73 -57.59 -114.82
C ASN A 262 55.74 -58.74 -114.91
N GLU A 263 55.67 -59.72 -114.00
CA GLU A 263 56.48 -60.94 -114.06
C GLU A 263 56.18 -61.75 -115.33
N ASN A 264 54.90 -61.98 -115.64
CA ASN A 264 54.48 -62.66 -116.85
C ASN A 264 54.94 -61.93 -118.13
N ILE A 265 54.85 -60.59 -118.17
CA ILE A 265 55.37 -59.79 -119.29
C ILE A 265 56.89 -59.92 -119.40
N ALA A 266 57.62 -59.87 -118.28
CA ALA A 266 59.08 -60.02 -118.28
C ALA A 266 59.49 -61.41 -118.81
N GLU A 267 58.77 -62.46 -118.43
CA GLU A 267 58.98 -63.83 -118.93
C GLU A 267 58.73 -63.90 -120.45
N VAL A 268 57.61 -63.36 -120.94
CA VAL A 268 57.29 -63.29 -122.37
C VAL A 268 58.34 -62.50 -123.15
N VAL A 269 58.81 -61.37 -122.61
CA VAL A 269 59.88 -60.55 -123.23
C VAL A 269 61.19 -61.32 -123.28
N GLN A 270 61.57 -62.06 -122.23
CA GLN A 270 62.76 -62.92 -122.27
C GLN A 270 62.66 -64.02 -123.32
N VAL A 271 61.52 -64.72 -123.40
CA VAL A 271 61.28 -65.77 -124.39
C VAL A 271 61.33 -65.19 -125.81
N ALA A 272 60.69 -64.04 -126.04
CA ALA A 272 60.72 -63.34 -127.32
C ALA A 272 62.15 -62.91 -127.69
N ASN A 273 62.91 -62.34 -126.75
CA ASN A 273 64.30 -61.95 -126.99
C ASN A 273 65.20 -63.15 -127.32
N ALA A 274 65.04 -64.28 -126.60
CA ALA A 274 65.78 -65.51 -126.90
C ALA A 274 65.42 -66.07 -128.30
N ALA A 275 64.15 -65.99 -128.69
CA ALA A 275 63.71 -66.38 -130.03
C ALA A 275 64.29 -65.45 -131.12
N ILE A 276 64.31 -64.13 -130.89
CA ILE A 276 64.93 -63.14 -131.78
C ILE A 276 66.42 -63.41 -131.93
N GLU A 277 67.14 -63.70 -130.84
CA GLU A 277 68.57 -63.99 -130.90
C GLU A 277 68.85 -65.27 -131.71
N LYS A 278 68.02 -66.31 -131.52
CA LYS A 278 68.10 -67.57 -132.27
C LYS A 278 67.80 -67.35 -133.76
N LEU A 279 66.78 -66.57 -134.10
CA LEU A 279 66.46 -66.19 -135.48
C LEU A 279 67.59 -65.37 -136.11
N THR A 280 68.17 -64.42 -135.37
CA THR A 280 69.29 -63.59 -135.82
C THR A 280 70.53 -64.44 -136.15
N LYS A 281 70.83 -65.46 -135.32
CA LYS A 281 71.89 -66.45 -135.62
C LYS A 281 71.59 -67.24 -136.89
N LYS A 282 70.33 -67.71 -137.08
CA LYS A 282 69.93 -68.43 -138.31
C LYS A 282 70.04 -67.56 -139.56
N VAL A 283 69.65 -66.29 -139.49
CA VAL A 283 69.79 -65.33 -140.60
C VAL A 283 71.26 -65.10 -140.93
N LYS A 284 72.14 -64.95 -139.92
CA LYS A 284 73.60 -64.88 -140.15
C LYS A 284 74.13 -66.12 -140.87
N TYR A 285 73.76 -67.33 -140.45
CA TYR A 285 74.22 -68.55 -141.11
C TYR A 285 73.71 -68.66 -142.55
N ALA A 286 72.43 -68.34 -142.79
CA ALA A 286 71.88 -68.30 -144.14
C ALA A 286 72.69 -67.36 -145.03
N TYR A 287 73.01 -66.15 -144.56
CA TYR A 287 73.81 -65.16 -145.28
C TYR A 287 75.21 -65.68 -145.67
N TRP A 288 75.88 -66.41 -144.77
CA TRP A 288 77.18 -67.03 -145.06
C TRP A 288 77.09 -68.14 -146.12
N ILE A 289 76.02 -68.94 -146.10
CA ILE A 289 75.80 -70.02 -147.08
C ILE A 289 75.52 -69.43 -148.48
N THR A 290 74.66 -68.41 -148.59
CA THR A 290 74.38 -67.77 -149.88
C THR A 290 75.60 -67.05 -150.45
N GLY A 291 76.39 -66.39 -149.60
CA GLY A 291 77.65 -65.76 -150.01
C GLY A 291 78.67 -66.78 -150.55
N GLY A 292 78.80 -67.94 -149.90
CA GLY A 292 79.68 -69.01 -150.36
C GLY A 292 79.23 -69.65 -151.69
N ALA A 293 77.93 -69.86 -151.88
CA ALA A 293 77.38 -70.45 -153.09
C ALA A 293 77.54 -69.55 -154.33
N LEU A 294 77.38 -68.22 -154.16
CA LEU A 294 77.62 -67.24 -155.23
C LEU A 294 79.08 -67.23 -155.69
N GLY A 295 80.02 -67.31 -154.75
CA GLY A 295 81.45 -67.37 -155.09
C GLY A 295 81.82 -68.60 -155.92
N LEU A 296 81.25 -69.77 -155.59
CA LEU A 296 81.45 -71.01 -156.34
C LEU A 296 80.84 -70.96 -157.75
N ALA A 297 79.65 -70.39 -157.91
CA ALA A 297 79.00 -70.26 -159.21
C ALA A 297 79.80 -69.38 -160.18
N VAL A 298 80.42 -68.30 -159.69
CA VAL A 298 81.27 -67.41 -160.51
C VAL A 298 82.54 -68.13 -160.99
N ILE A 299 83.15 -68.97 -160.16
CA ILE A 299 84.36 -69.74 -160.54
C ILE A 299 84.03 -70.77 -161.64
N VAL A 300 82.88 -71.45 -161.53
CA VAL A 300 82.44 -72.45 -162.52
C VAL A 300 82.14 -71.82 -163.88
N LEU A 301 81.59 -70.60 -163.90
CA LEU A 301 81.26 -69.88 -165.13
C LEU A 301 82.52 -69.44 -165.90
N ILE A 302 83.63 -69.15 -165.19
CA ILE A 302 84.91 -68.77 -165.79
C ILE A 302 85.61 -69.97 -166.46
N LEU A 303 85.42 -71.20 -165.94
CA LEU A 303 86.06 -72.41 -166.48
C LEU A 303 85.39 -72.99 -167.73
N PHE A 304 84.17 -72.57 -168.09
CA PHE A 304 83.44 -73.09 -169.27
C PHE A 304 83.70 -72.32 -170.58
N LEU A 305 84.59 -71.32 -170.58
CA LEU A 305 84.78 -70.36 -171.68
C LEU A 305 86.17 -70.36 -172.34
N VAL A 306 87.05 -71.32 -172.04
CA VAL A 306 88.36 -71.54 -172.71
C VAL A 306 88.61 -73.03 -172.94
#